data_AF-V4MRP3-F1
#
_entry.id   AF-V4MRP3-F1
#
_cell.length_a   1.000
_cell.length_b   1.000
_cell.length_c   1.000
_cell.angle_alpha   90.00
_cell.angle_beta   90.00
_cell.angle_gamma   90.00
#
_symmetry.space_group_name_H-M   'P 1'
#
loop_
_entity.id
_entity.type
_entity.pdbx_description
1 polymer ?
#
loop_
_entity_poly.entity_id
_entity_poly.type
_entity_poly.pdbx_seq_one_letter_code
_entity_poly.pdbx_strand_id
1 'polypeptide(L)'
;MSINPHMNFLGTIFLLLLLAASSQSAAALKLSLGDPCTVADFPGLCRGTIKGQTNVNAATDVAIRELMKRTRHARDIAKKEVKRDGKVATCLSNFNSAFDNLEKALNNIKENDGFSLNINLSAALTDYDTCSETMKGTLEINNVVYKSAGVLYQMADNCLALSTLVKQ
;
A
#
# COMPACT_ATOMS: atom_id res chain seq x y z
N MET A 1 -50.78 32.49 52.05
CA MET A 1 -49.71 32.39 51.04
C MET A 1 -49.96 31.15 50.21
N SER A 2 -50.13 31.34 48.90
CA SER A 2 -50.64 30.35 47.96
C SER A 2 -49.55 29.36 47.55
N ILE A 3 -49.89 28.07 47.55
CA ILE A 3 -49.02 26.98 47.12
C ILE A 3 -49.20 26.83 45.60
N ASN A 4 -48.10 26.97 44.85
CA ASN A 4 -48.10 27.04 43.38
C ASN A 4 -47.91 25.62 42.79
N PRO A 5 -48.81 25.10 41.91
CA PRO A 5 -48.86 23.67 41.58
C PRO A 5 -47.98 23.24 40.39
N HIS A 6 -47.09 24.09 39.90
CA HIS A 6 -46.40 23.86 38.63
C HIS A 6 -45.09 23.05 38.68
N MET A 7 -44.64 22.61 39.86
CA MET A 7 -43.31 21.97 40.01
C MET A 7 -43.31 20.43 39.96
N ASN A 8 -44.42 19.78 39.55
CA ASN A 8 -44.49 18.31 39.47
C ASN A 8 -44.64 17.76 38.04
N PHE A 9 -44.55 18.60 37.01
CA PHE A 9 -44.72 18.20 35.60
C PHE A 9 -43.43 18.14 34.77
N LEU A 10 -42.25 18.26 35.40
CA LEU A 10 -40.96 18.19 34.71
C LEU A 10 -40.21 16.87 34.95
N GLY A 11 -40.74 15.97 35.79
CA GLY A 11 -40.08 14.70 36.15
C GLY A 11 -40.37 13.52 35.23
N THR A 12 -41.34 13.62 34.33
CA THR A 12 -41.83 12.46 33.53
C THR A 12 -41.52 12.53 32.04
N ILE A 13 -40.97 13.63 31.52
CA ILE A 13 -40.60 13.75 30.09
C ILE A 13 -39.17 13.28 29.82
N PHE A 14 -38.30 13.21 30.84
CA PHE A 14 -36.89 12.83 30.65
C PHE A 14 -36.66 11.31 30.50
N LEU A 15 -37.66 10.47 30.80
CA LEU A 15 -37.53 9.00 30.75
C LEU A 15 -37.92 8.37 29.40
N LEU A 16 -38.49 9.14 28.46
CA LEU A 16 -38.94 8.65 27.15
C LEU A 16 -37.98 8.99 26.00
N LEU A 17 -36.94 9.80 26.24
CA LEU A 17 -35.95 10.18 25.23
C LEU A 17 -34.70 9.27 25.23
N LEU A 18 -34.59 8.32 26.16
CA LEU A 18 -33.43 7.40 26.26
C LEU A 18 -33.63 6.07 25.52
N LEU A 19 -34.77 5.85 24.86
CA LEU A 19 -35.08 4.60 24.15
C LEU A 19 -35.01 4.70 22.61
N ALA A 20 -34.58 5.83 22.04
CA ALA A 20 -34.53 6.06 20.59
C ALA A 20 -33.12 6.31 20.04
N ALA A 21 -32.07 5.82 20.70
CA ALA A 21 -30.68 5.96 20.24
C ALA A 21 -29.94 4.60 20.20
N SER A 22 -30.58 3.56 19.65
CA SER A 22 -29.97 2.25 19.43
C SER A 22 -30.05 1.80 17.98
N SER A 23 -29.62 2.65 17.05
CA SER A 23 -29.52 2.24 15.64
C SER A 23 -28.62 3.16 14.83
N GLN A 24 -27.39 3.39 15.30
CA GLN A 24 -26.35 3.93 14.42
C GLN A 24 -25.04 3.13 14.54
N SER A 25 -24.78 2.39 13.45
CA SER A 25 -23.46 2.04 12.92
C SER A 25 -22.70 0.86 13.55
N ALA A 26 -23.25 -0.34 13.40
CA ALA A 26 -22.46 -1.58 13.35
C ALA A 26 -21.53 -1.69 12.10
N ALA A 27 -21.32 -0.60 11.36
CA ALA A 27 -20.47 -0.55 10.17
C ALA A 27 -19.02 -0.10 10.45
N ALA A 28 -18.72 0.43 11.65
CA ALA A 28 -17.40 0.96 11.98
C ALA A 28 -16.48 0.00 12.76
N LEU A 29 -16.95 -1.20 13.09
CA LEU A 29 -16.16 -2.20 13.82
C LEU A 29 -16.10 -3.55 13.07
N LYS A 30 -15.85 -3.52 11.76
CA LYS A 30 -15.02 -4.57 11.16
C LYS A 30 -13.57 -4.23 11.51
N LEU A 31 -13.21 -4.37 12.78
CA LEU A 31 -11.83 -4.38 13.21
C LEU A 31 -11.18 -5.50 12.39
N SER A 32 -10.37 -5.10 11.43
CA SER A 32 -9.92 -5.98 10.37
C SER A 32 -8.82 -6.90 10.88
N LEU A 33 -9.22 -7.93 11.62
CA LEU A 33 -8.37 -9.05 12.02
C LEU A 33 -7.84 -9.85 10.81
N GLY A 34 -8.14 -9.42 9.57
CA GLY A 34 -7.67 -10.05 8.34
C GLY A 34 -7.29 -9.08 7.21
N ASP A 35 -7.07 -7.78 7.47
CA ASP A 35 -6.52 -6.87 6.45
C ASP A 35 -4.99 -6.82 6.56
N PRO A 36 -4.27 -7.47 5.63
CA PRO A 36 -2.81 -7.52 5.68
C PRO A 36 -2.17 -6.16 5.35
N CYS A 37 -2.92 -5.19 4.80
CA CYS A 37 -2.39 -3.86 4.48
C CYS A 37 -2.26 -2.93 5.70
N THR A 38 -2.60 -3.39 6.90
CA THR A 38 -2.48 -2.59 8.13
C THR A 38 -1.04 -2.34 8.56
N VAL A 39 -0.09 -3.16 8.09
CA VAL A 39 1.36 -3.02 8.36
C VAL A 39 2.10 -2.19 7.31
N ALA A 40 1.41 -1.77 6.26
CA ALA A 40 2.02 -1.10 5.12
C ALA A 40 2.02 0.42 5.30
N ASP A 41 3.09 1.10 4.87
CA ASP A 41 3.19 2.56 4.96
C ASP A 41 2.23 3.26 3.98
N PHE A 42 1.85 2.59 2.89
CA PHE A 42 0.87 3.07 1.91
C PHE A 42 -0.37 2.18 1.87
N PRO A 43 -1.20 2.14 2.93
CA PRO A 43 -2.24 1.13 3.10
C PRO A 43 -3.39 1.27 2.08
N GLY A 44 -3.70 2.47 1.62
CA GLY A 44 -4.68 2.69 0.55
C GLY A 44 -4.23 2.10 -0.79
N LEU A 45 -2.95 2.30 -1.12
CA LEU A 45 -2.33 1.73 -2.32
C LEU A 45 -2.25 0.20 -2.21
N CYS A 46 -1.89 -0.33 -1.04
CA CYS A 46 -1.85 -1.76 -0.78
C CYS A 46 -3.22 -2.39 -1.03
N ARG A 47 -4.30 -1.85 -0.43
CA ARG A 47 -5.67 -2.38 -0.61
C ARG A 47 -6.13 -2.36 -2.06
N GLY A 48 -5.84 -1.28 -2.78
CA GLY A 48 -6.14 -1.18 -4.21
C GLY A 48 -5.35 -2.19 -5.06
N THR A 49 -4.17 -2.59 -4.59
CA THR A 49 -3.27 -3.53 -5.28
C THR A 49 -3.66 -4.98 -5.03
N ILE A 50 -3.92 -5.37 -3.78
CA ILE A 50 -4.18 -6.77 -3.40
C ILE A 50 -5.61 -7.23 -3.69
N LYS A 51 -6.49 -6.34 -4.17
CA LYS A 51 -7.86 -6.66 -4.63
C LYS A 51 -8.69 -7.46 -3.61
N GLY A 52 -8.53 -7.15 -2.33
CA GLY A 52 -9.29 -7.76 -1.24
C GLY A 52 -8.78 -9.12 -0.74
N GLN A 53 -7.57 -9.55 -1.15
CA GLN A 53 -6.95 -10.74 -0.58
C GLN A 53 -6.71 -10.61 0.92
N THR A 54 -7.10 -11.62 1.69
CA THR A 54 -6.89 -11.68 3.15
C THR A 54 -5.84 -12.72 3.54
N ASN A 55 -5.60 -13.73 2.69
CA ASN A 55 -4.47 -14.64 2.84
C ASN A 55 -3.18 -13.88 2.49
N VAL A 56 -2.23 -13.84 3.42
CA VAL A 56 -1.02 -13.04 3.27
C VAL A 56 -0.18 -13.51 2.09
N ASN A 57 0.09 -14.81 1.92
CA ASN A 57 0.89 -15.30 0.80
C ASN A 57 0.25 -14.93 -0.55
N ALA A 58 -1.07 -15.06 -0.67
CA ALA A 58 -1.80 -14.65 -1.87
C ALA A 58 -1.80 -13.12 -2.07
N ALA A 59 -1.95 -12.33 -0.99
CA ALA A 59 -1.87 -10.88 -1.04
C ALA A 59 -0.48 -10.42 -1.50
N THR A 60 0.59 -10.99 -0.97
CA THR A 60 1.98 -10.72 -1.34
C THR A 60 2.26 -11.12 -2.79
N ASP A 61 1.84 -12.31 -3.24
CA ASP A 61 1.98 -12.74 -4.65
C ASP A 61 1.27 -11.78 -5.62
N VAL A 62 0.01 -11.42 -5.32
CA VAL A 62 -0.75 -10.46 -6.15
C VAL A 62 -0.09 -9.08 -6.17
N ALA A 63 0.41 -8.60 -5.03
CA ALA A 63 1.09 -7.33 -4.94
C ALA A 63 2.37 -7.30 -5.79
N ILE A 64 3.19 -8.35 -5.69
CA ILE A 64 4.43 -8.48 -6.48
C ILE A 64 4.11 -8.55 -7.97
N ARG A 65 3.08 -9.31 -8.40
CA ARG A 65 2.70 -9.39 -9.81
C ARG A 65 2.22 -8.06 -10.39
N GLU A 66 1.45 -7.30 -9.62
CA GLU A 66 1.01 -5.96 -10.05
C GLU A 66 2.19 -4.98 -10.09
N LEU A 67 3.11 -5.06 -9.12
CA LEU A 67 4.36 -4.31 -9.15
C LEU A 67 5.17 -4.64 -10.41
N MET A 68 5.44 -5.92 -10.69
CA MET A 68 6.13 -6.37 -11.91
C MET A 68 5.49 -5.84 -13.19
N LYS A 69 4.15 -5.83 -13.26
CA LYS A 69 3.42 -5.29 -14.43
C LYS A 69 3.73 -3.81 -14.63
N ARG A 70 3.73 -3.01 -13.56
CA ARG A 70 4.03 -1.58 -13.64
C ARG A 70 5.51 -1.33 -13.86
N THR A 71 6.40 -2.15 -13.31
CA THR A 71 7.84 -2.11 -13.60
C THR A 71 8.12 -2.34 -15.08
N ARG A 72 7.46 -3.32 -15.72
CA ARG A 72 7.55 -3.51 -17.18
C ARG A 72 7.13 -2.26 -17.94
N HIS A 73 6.01 -1.64 -17.54
CA HIS A 73 5.56 -0.41 -18.18
C HIS A 73 6.58 0.74 -18.02
N ALA A 74 7.17 0.90 -16.84
CA ALA A 74 8.20 1.90 -16.58
C ALA A 74 9.48 1.63 -17.39
N ARG A 75 9.88 0.36 -17.56
CA ARG A 75 10.98 -0.04 -18.46
C ARG A 75 10.70 0.35 -19.90
N ASP A 76 9.49 0.12 -20.40
CA ASP A 76 9.13 0.44 -21.77
C ASP A 76 9.13 1.95 -22.03
N ILE A 77 8.72 2.75 -21.03
CA ILE A 77 8.85 4.21 -21.07
C ILE A 77 10.34 4.60 -21.06
N ALA A 78 11.11 4.10 -20.10
CA ALA A 78 12.52 4.45 -19.97
C ALA A 78 13.33 4.08 -21.22
N LYS A 79 13.07 2.93 -21.86
CA LYS A 79 13.68 2.54 -23.14
C LYS A 79 13.44 3.54 -24.27
N LYS A 80 12.27 4.18 -24.31
CA LYS A 80 11.96 5.19 -25.33
C LYS A 80 12.66 6.52 -25.05
N GLU A 81 12.84 6.85 -23.78
CA GLU A 81 13.40 8.12 -23.32
C GLU A 81 14.93 8.08 -23.12
N VAL A 82 15.55 6.90 -23.05
CA VAL A 82 16.98 6.70 -22.69
C VAL A 82 17.96 7.45 -23.59
N LYS A 83 17.60 7.70 -24.86
CA LYS A 83 18.44 8.41 -25.82
C LYS A 83 18.61 9.90 -25.50
N ARG A 84 17.81 10.44 -24.57
CA ARG A 84 17.72 11.87 -24.26
C ARG A 84 18.42 12.26 -22.97
N ASP A 85 18.66 11.30 -22.06
CA ASP A 85 19.17 11.59 -20.72
C ASP A 85 19.87 10.36 -20.13
N GLY A 86 21.13 10.53 -19.71
CA GLY A 86 21.91 9.48 -19.04
C GLY A 86 21.30 9.02 -17.71
N LYS A 87 20.55 9.89 -17.01
CA LYS A 87 19.83 9.53 -15.79
C LYS A 87 18.74 8.48 -16.06
N VAL A 88 18.08 8.57 -17.22
CA VAL A 88 17.07 7.59 -17.64
C VAL A 88 17.72 6.22 -17.91
N ALA A 89 18.97 6.17 -18.37
CA ALA A 89 19.69 4.92 -18.56
C ALA A 89 19.92 4.19 -17.22
N THR A 90 20.31 4.93 -16.19
CA THR A 90 20.43 4.41 -14.82
C THR A 90 19.09 3.87 -14.31
N CYS A 91 18.00 4.62 -14.49
CA CYS A 91 16.66 4.15 -14.14
C CYS A 91 16.25 2.89 -14.89
N LEU A 92 16.54 2.79 -16.20
CA LEU A 92 16.27 1.58 -16.96
C LEU A 92 17.03 0.38 -16.41
N SER A 93 18.30 0.57 -16.04
CA SER A 93 19.12 -0.47 -15.40
C SER A 93 18.48 -0.93 -14.09
N ASN A 94 18.15 0.01 -13.20
CA ASN A 94 17.53 -0.30 -11.90
C ASN A 94 16.16 -0.97 -12.07
N PHE A 95 15.34 -0.55 -13.04
CA PHE A 95 14.06 -1.23 -13.30
C PHE A 95 14.23 -2.65 -13.84
N ASN A 96 15.33 -2.97 -14.55
CA ASN A 96 15.63 -4.35 -14.92
C ASN A 96 16.04 -5.16 -13.68
N SER A 97 16.96 -4.64 -12.86
CA SER A 97 17.39 -5.29 -11.60
C SER A 97 16.20 -5.56 -10.67
N ALA A 98 15.33 -4.57 -10.49
CA ALA A 98 14.15 -4.70 -9.66
C ALA A 98 13.22 -5.79 -10.19
N PHE A 99 13.05 -5.88 -11.51
CA PHE A 99 12.23 -6.91 -12.14
C PHE A 99 12.78 -8.32 -11.87
N ASP A 100 14.09 -8.53 -12.02
CA ASP A 100 14.74 -9.81 -11.77
C ASP A 100 14.63 -10.22 -10.29
N ASN A 101 14.73 -9.25 -9.37
CA ASN A 101 14.52 -9.48 -7.94
C ASN A 101 13.06 -9.84 -7.63
N LEU A 102 12.08 -9.22 -8.29
CA LEU A 102 10.66 -9.57 -8.13
C LEU A 102 10.34 -10.97 -8.66
N GLU A 103 11.00 -11.42 -9.73
CA GLU A 103 10.87 -12.81 -10.20
C GLU A 103 11.36 -13.81 -9.16
N LYS A 104 12.52 -13.53 -8.55
CA LYS A 104 13.04 -14.35 -7.43
C LYS A 104 12.08 -14.33 -6.23
N ALA A 105 11.57 -13.16 -5.86
CA ALA A 105 10.61 -13.01 -4.77
C ALA A 105 9.36 -13.89 -4.96
N LEU A 106 8.82 -13.99 -6.18
CA LEU A 106 7.69 -14.90 -6.47
C LEU A 106 8.04 -16.38 -6.28
N ASN A 107 9.27 -16.80 -6.55
CA ASN A 107 9.71 -18.17 -6.30
C ASN A 107 9.90 -18.42 -4.81
N ASN A 108 10.47 -17.46 -4.08
CA ASN A 108 10.66 -17.56 -2.63
C ASN A 108 9.34 -17.76 -1.87
N ILE A 109 8.23 -17.16 -2.33
CA ILE A 109 6.89 -17.42 -1.77
C ILE A 109 6.49 -18.90 -1.92
N LYS A 110 6.80 -19.52 -3.05
CA LYS A 110 6.47 -20.94 -3.32
C LYS A 110 7.33 -21.90 -2.50
N GLU A 111 8.59 -21.51 -2.30
CA GLU A 111 9.59 -22.26 -1.53
C GLU A 111 9.48 -22.02 -0.02
N ASN A 112 8.56 -21.14 0.41
CA ASN A 112 8.40 -20.68 1.79
C ASN A 112 9.66 -20.04 2.38
N ASP A 113 10.51 -19.44 1.53
CA ASP A 113 11.73 -18.76 1.94
C ASP A 113 11.46 -17.27 2.21
N GLY A 114 10.94 -16.98 3.40
CA GLY A 114 10.63 -15.62 3.82
C GLY A 114 11.85 -14.70 3.94
N PHE A 115 13.04 -15.26 4.22
CA PHE A 115 14.28 -14.50 4.33
C PHE A 115 14.73 -14.01 2.95
N SER A 116 14.83 -14.91 1.96
CA SER A 116 15.17 -14.53 0.59
C SER A 116 14.07 -13.67 -0.03
N LEU A 117 12.80 -13.89 0.30
CA LEU A 117 11.70 -13.02 -0.11
C LEU A 117 11.94 -11.57 0.33
N ASN A 118 12.24 -11.36 1.62
CA ASN A 118 12.51 -10.04 2.19
C ASN A 118 13.72 -9.37 1.53
N ILE A 119 14.82 -10.11 1.32
CA ILE A 119 16.03 -9.58 0.65
C ILE A 119 15.71 -9.10 -0.77
N ASN A 120 15.04 -9.93 -1.57
CA ASN A 120 14.76 -9.58 -2.96
C ASN A 120 13.78 -8.40 -3.06
N LEU A 121 12.80 -8.30 -2.16
CA LEU A 121 11.90 -7.14 -2.10
C LEU A 121 12.61 -5.86 -1.66
N SER A 122 13.51 -5.95 -0.68
CA SER A 122 14.34 -4.83 -0.23
C SER A 122 15.28 -4.34 -1.34
N ALA A 123 15.84 -5.26 -2.13
CA ALA A 123 16.65 -4.92 -3.30
C ALA A 123 15.83 -4.17 -4.36
N ALA A 124 14.64 -4.69 -4.71
CA ALA A 124 13.75 -4.01 -5.65
C ALA A 124 13.32 -2.61 -5.16
N LEU A 125 13.04 -2.45 -3.86
CA LEU A 125 12.76 -1.15 -3.25
C LEU A 125 13.93 -0.17 -3.45
N THR A 126 15.15 -0.62 -3.16
CA THR A 126 16.39 0.17 -3.31
C THR A 126 16.63 0.57 -4.77
N ASP A 127 16.34 -0.31 -5.72
CA ASP A 127 16.46 -0.01 -7.15
C ASP A 127 15.53 1.15 -7.56
N TYR A 128 14.27 1.15 -7.09
CA TYR A 128 13.34 2.24 -7.35
C TYR A 128 13.74 3.54 -6.68
N ASP A 129 14.19 3.48 -5.43
CA ASP A 129 14.70 4.63 -4.68
C ASP A 129 15.90 5.27 -5.41
N THR A 130 16.87 4.44 -5.80
CA THR A 130 18.06 4.88 -6.55
C THR A 130 17.68 5.58 -7.86
N CYS A 131 16.69 5.06 -8.60
CA CYS A 131 16.19 5.74 -9.79
C CYS A 131 15.53 7.09 -9.44
N SER A 132 14.69 7.14 -8.41
CA SER A 132 14.07 8.38 -7.93
C SER A 132 15.12 9.45 -7.57
N GLU A 133 16.12 9.08 -6.77
CA GLU A 133 17.23 9.95 -6.35
C GLU A 133 18.04 10.44 -7.56
N THR A 134 18.37 9.55 -8.50
CA THR A 134 19.12 9.90 -9.72
C THR A 134 18.40 10.96 -10.55
N MET A 135 17.07 10.85 -10.61
CA MET A 135 16.22 11.71 -11.42
C MET A 135 15.88 13.05 -10.77
N LYS A 136 16.25 13.29 -9.49
CA LYS A 136 15.95 14.56 -8.79
C LYS A 136 16.49 15.80 -9.53
N GLY A 137 15.75 16.90 -9.47
CA GLY A 137 16.09 18.20 -10.05
C GLY A 137 14.92 18.99 -10.68
N THR A 138 15.22 20.11 -11.34
CA THR A 138 14.26 21.17 -11.74
C THR A 138 13.14 20.76 -12.73
N LEU A 139 13.20 19.57 -13.32
CA LEU A 139 12.19 19.03 -14.25
C LEU A 139 11.52 17.73 -13.74
N GLU A 140 11.82 17.32 -12.50
CA GLU A 140 11.44 16.01 -11.91
C GLU A 140 9.93 15.79 -11.88
N ILE A 141 9.16 16.82 -11.50
CA ILE A 141 7.71 16.74 -11.27
C ILE A 141 6.93 16.51 -12.57
N ASN A 142 7.54 16.68 -13.74
CA ASN A 142 6.91 16.43 -15.04
C ASN A 142 7.51 15.22 -15.77
N ASN A 143 8.56 14.61 -15.23
CA ASN A 143 9.20 13.45 -15.84
C ASN A 143 8.44 12.15 -15.48
N VAL A 144 7.98 11.43 -16.50
CA VAL A 144 7.21 10.18 -16.33
C VAL A 144 8.04 9.06 -15.70
N VAL A 145 9.35 9.01 -15.97
CA VAL A 145 10.26 8.01 -15.37
C VAL A 145 10.40 8.25 -13.88
N TYR A 146 10.60 9.51 -13.46
CA TYR A 146 10.65 9.89 -12.05
C TYR A 146 9.36 9.53 -11.31
N LYS A 147 8.20 9.93 -11.85
CA LYS A 147 6.88 9.58 -11.28
C LYS A 147 6.68 8.08 -11.16
N SER A 148 7.11 7.33 -12.19
CA SER A 148 7.01 5.88 -12.17
C SER A 148 7.86 5.29 -11.05
N ALA A 149 9.12 5.74 -10.90
CA ALA A 149 10.00 5.29 -9.82
C ALA A 149 9.38 5.52 -8.44
N GLY A 150 8.80 6.70 -8.19
CA GLY A 150 8.14 7.00 -6.92
C GLY A 150 6.95 6.09 -6.62
N VAL A 151 6.08 5.81 -7.60
CA VAL A 151 4.96 4.88 -7.41
C VAL A 151 5.45 3.44 -7.20
N LEU A 152 6.46 3.02 -7.95
CA LEU A 152 7.03 1.67 -7.84
C LEU A 152 7.71 1.46 -6.49
N TYR A 153 8.38 2.49 -5.95
CA TYR A 153 8.94 2.49 -4.60
C TYR A 153 7.84 2.21 -3.56
N GLN A 154 6.74 2.98 -3.57
CA GLN A 154 5.64 2.80 -2.61
C GLN A 154 5.00 1.41 -2.70
N MET A 155 4.93 0.85 -3.91
CA MET A 155 4.43 -0.51 -4.11
C MET A 155 5.40 -1.58 -3.62
N ALA A 156 6.71 -1.40 -3.83
CA ALA A 156 7.73 -2.31 -3.33
C ALA A 156 7.78 -2.30 -1.80
N ASP A 157 7.63 -1.12 -1.19
CA ASP A 157 7.53 -0.96 0.25
C ASP A 157 6.33 -1.73 0.82
N ASN A 158 5.15 -1.56 0.22
CA ASN A 158 3.99 -2.37 0.59
C ASN A 158 4.22 -3.88 0.43
N CYS A 159 4.92 -4.31 -0.63
CA CYS A 159 5.26 -5.73 -0.81
C CYS A 159 6.19 -6.23 0.31
N LEU A 160 7.18 -5.42 0.68
CA LEU A 160 8.11 -5.71 1.77
C LEU A 160 7.38 -5.80 3.11
N ALA A 161 6.49 -4.85 3.41
CA ALA A 161 5.65 -4.87 4.59
C ALA A 161 4.77 -6.14 4.63
N LEU A 162 4.11 -6.50 3.53
CA LEU A 162 3.32 -7.74 3.44
C LEU A 162 4.18 -9.00 3.65
N SER A 163 5.44 -9.00 3.19
CA SER A 163 6.34 -10.14 3.35
C SER A 163 6.66 -10.45 4.83
N THR A 164 6.61 -9.46 5.71
CA THR A 164 6.82 -9.66 7.15
C THR A 164 5.74 -10.52 7.80
N LEU A 165 4.57 -10.62 7.15
CA LEU A 165 3.42 -11.39 7.59
C LEU A 165 3.39 -12.81 6.97
N VAL A 166 4.23 -13.08 5.96
CA VAL A 166 4.32 -14.39 5.31
C VAL A 166 4.95 -15.37 6.30
N LYS A 167 4.31 -16.52 6.52
CA LYS A 167 4.81 -17.53 7.44
C LYS A 167 6.09 -18.15 6.86
N GLN A 168 7.13 -18.22 7.69
CA GLN A 168 8.40 -18.90 7.40
C GLN A 168 8.30 -20.37 7.78
#